data_AF-A0A523N4C9-F1
#
_entry.id   AF-A0A523N4C9-F1
#
_cell.length_a   1.000
_cell.length_b   1.000
_cell.length_c   1.000
_cell.angle_alpha   90.00
_cell.angle_beta   90.00
_cell.angle_gamma   90.00
#
_symmetry.space_group_name_H-M   'P 1'
#
loop_
_entity.id
_entity.type
_entity.pdbx_description
1 polymer ?
#
loop_
_entity_poly.entity_id
_entity_poly.type
_entity_poly.pdbx_seq_one_letter_code
_entity_poly.pdbx_strand_id
1 'polypeptide(L)'
;MMLQEEIDFTEYFRIYCLDRSDVHIMRYAPKEPHHKRYVQNPEPIESDLLAKLTGTVLSINNALGYDFNTVELAMRGGVPYAIDFCNPAPDADVKSVGKDNFEWIIDAAANMAIRRAKQHIPNQNNLTWGSFITQFAKNEGLAV
;
A
#
# COMPACT_ATOMS: atom_id res chain seq x y z
N MET A 1 -1.46 12.78 15.40
CA MET A 1 -0.72 13.67 14.48
C MET A 1 0.76 13.53 14.80
N MET A 2 1.59 13.32 13.77
CA MET A 2 3.03 13.08 13.88
C MET A 2 3.79 14.28 13.28
N LEU A 3 4.86 14.73 13.93
CA LEU A 3 5.80 15.68 13.35
C LEU A 3 6.89 14.88 12.64
N GLN A 4 7.16 15.21 11.37
CA GLN A 4 8.20 14.57 10.57
C GLN A 4 8.97 15.59 9.75
N GLU A 5 10.14 15.21 9.25
CA GLU A 5 10.92 15.96 8.28
C GLU A 5 10.15 16.15 6.96
N GLU A 6 10.34 17.29 6.29
CA GLU A 6 9.92 17.45 4.91
C GLU A 6 10.83 16.66 3.96
N ILE A 7 10.27 15.69 3.25
CA ILE A 7 11.01 14.93 2.25
C ILE A 7 10.93 15.65 0.91
N ASP A 8 12.04 16.28 0.47
CA ASP A 8 12.18 16.77 -0.90
C ASP A 8 12.41 15.60 -1.86
N PHE A 9 11.44 15.35 -2.75
CA PHE A 9 11.34 14.13 -3.54
C PHE A 9 11.39 14.38 -5.04
N THR A 10 11.93 13.41 -5.78
CA THR A 10 11.97 13.42 -7.25
C THR A 10 10.76 12.72 -7.86
N GLU A 11 10.26 11.69 -7.21
CA GLU A 11 9.09 10.91 -7.62
C GLU A 11 8.25 10.59 -6.39
N TYR A 12 6.93 10.47 -6.58
CA TYR A 12 6.01 10.15 -5.51
C TYR A 12 4.97 9.16 -6.00
N PHE A 13 4.68 8.17 -5.17
CA PHE A 13 3.83 7.05 -5.51
C PHE A 13 2.75 6.88 -4.45
N ARG A 14 1.55 6.49 -4.92
CA ARG A 14 0.48 5.97 -4.08
C ARG A 14 0.26 4.53 -4.52
N ILE A 15 0.30 3.60 -3.58
CA ILE A 15 0.42 2.18 -3.88
C ILE A 15 -0.65 1.41 -3.11
N TYR A 16 -1.58 0.75 -3.80
CA TYR A 16 -2.48 -0.19 -3.15
C TYR A 16 -1.74 -1.47 -2.78
N CYS A 17 -2.03 -1.99 -1.60
CA CYS A 17 -1.60 -3.32 -1.17
C CYS A 17 -2.80 -4.07 -0.59
N LEU A 18 -3.20 -5.13 -1.28
CA LEU A 18 -4.29 -6.00 -0.87
C LEU A 18 -3.76 -7.38 -0.54
N ASP A 19 -4.31 -7.96 0.52
CA ASP A 19 -3.99 -9.27 1.06
C ASP A 19 -2.50 -9.49 1.39
N ARG A 20 -1.73 -8.40 1.53
CA ARG A 20 -0.26 -8.39 1.68
C ARG A 20 0.46 -9.13 0.54
N SER A 21 -0.14 -9.15 -0.65
CA SER A 21 0.42 -9.82 -1.83
C SER A 21 0.18 -9.03 -3.12
N ASP A 22 -1.02 -8.49 -3.30
CA ASP A 22 -1.45 -7.83 -4.53
C ASP A 22 -1.06 -6.35 -4.44
N VAL A 23 -0.14 -5.91 -5.29
CA VAL A 23 0.44 -4.56 -5.25
C VAL A 23 0.15 -3.81 -6.55
N HIS A 24 -0.40 -2.60 -6.43
CA HIS A 24 -0.68 -1.71 -7.56
C HIS A 24 -0.05 -0.35 -7.38
N ILE A 25 0.95 -0.04 -8.19
CA ILE A 25 1.77 1.17 -8.05
C ILE A 25 1.25 2.25 -8.99
N MET A 26 0.88 3.40 -8.43
CA MET A 26 0.41 4.56 -9.18
C MET A 26 1.35 5.74 -8.94
N ARG A 27 1.78 6.43 -10.01
CA ARG A 27 2.44 7.74 -9.88
C ARG A 27 1.41 8.73 -9.30
N TYR A 28 1.81 9.46 -8.28
CA TYR A 28 0.94 10.37 -7.54
C TYR A 28 1.59 11.74 -7.36
N ALA A 29 0.87 12.82 -7.62
CA ALA A 29 1.38 14.19 -7.57
C ALA A 29 0.74 14.95 -6.39
N PRO A 30 1.23 14.78 -5.14
CA PRO A 30 0.54 15.31 -3.95
C PRO A 30 0.47 16.86 -3.92
N LYS A 31 1.36 17.53 -4.64
CA LYS A 31 1.41 19.00 -4.77
C LYS A 31 0.35 19.56 -5.74
N GLU A 32 -0.28 18.71 -6.55
CA GLU A 32 -1.31 19.11 -7.51
C GLU A 32 -2.71 19.19 -6.88
N PRO A 33 -3.66 19.90 -7.51
CA PRO A 33 -5.07 19.83 -7.15
C PRO A 33 -5.58 18.39 -7.12
N HIS A 34 -6.50 18.06 -6.21
CA HIS A 34 -6.97 16.68 -5.97
C HIS A 34 -7.26 15.86 -7.23
N HIS A 35 -7.98 16.43 -8.20
CA HIS A 35 -8.37 15.76 -9.45
C HIS A 35 -7.22 15.52 -10.45
N LYS A 36 -6.02 16.05 -10.19
CA LYS A 36 -4.81 15.85 -11.00
C LYS A 36 -3.76 15.00 -10.31
N ARG A 37 -4.01 14.57 -9.07
CA ARG A 37 -2.99 13.86 -8.28
C ARG A 37 -2.71 12.47 -8.81
N TYR A 38 -3.70 11.77 -9.36
CA TYR A 38 -3.47 10.51 -10.07
C TYR A 38 -2.99 10.80 -11.49
N VAL A 39 -1.69 10.58 -11.72
CA VAL A 39 -1.03 10.88 -12.99
C VAL A 39 -1.62 10.00 -14.08
N GLN A 40 -2.24 10.62 -15.08
CA GLN A 40 -2.78 9.94 -16.25
C GLN A 40 -1.66 9.68 -17.26
N ASN A 41 -1.65 8.49 -17.87
CA ASN A 41 -0.61 8.05 -18.82
C ASN A 41 0.82 8.25 -18.29
N PRO A 42 1.15 7.69 -17.11
CA PRO A 42 2.48 7.84 -16.53
C PRO A 42 3.55 7.19 -17.40
N GLU A 43 4.75 7.79 -17.42
CA GLU A 43 5.92 7.11 -17.96
C GLU A 43 6.15 5.78 -17.22
N PRO A 44 6.61 4.73 -17.93
CA PRO A 44 6.95 3.44 -17.33
C PRO A 44 7.85 3.60 -16.11
N ILE A 45 7.68 2.71 -15.13
CA ILE A 45 8.54 2.64 -13.95
C ILE A 45 9.64 1.63 -14.26
N GLU A 46 10.89 2.05 -14.09
CA GLU A 46 12.06 1.18 -14.25
C GLU A 46 11.96 -0.07 -13.35
N SER A 47 12.37 -1.22 -13.88
CA SER A 47 12.19 -2.52 -13.21
C SER A 47 12.77 -2.59 -11.80
N ASP A 48 13.98 -2.04 -11.59
CA ASP A 48 14.62 -1.99 -10.28
C ASP A 48 13.84 -1.12 -9.28
N LEU A 49 13.30 0.00 -9.75
CA LEU A 49 12.47 0.88 -8.92
C LEU A 49 11.13 0.20 -8.59
N LEU A 50 10.51 -0.47 -9.56
CA LEU A 50 9.28 -1.23 -9.36
C LEU A 50 9.45 -2.33 -8.30
N ALA A 51 10.55 -3.09 -8.37
CA ALA A 51 10.89 -4.12 -7.40
C ALA A 51 11.11 -3.53 -6.00
N LYS A 52 11.83 -2.41 -5.91
CA LYS A 52 12.10 -1.70 -4.65
C LYS A 52 10.82 -1.17 -4.00
N LEU A 53 9.93 -0.54 -4.77
CA LEU A 53 8.64 -0.05 -4.29
C LEU A 53 7.76 -1.21 -3.81
N THR A 54 7.64 -2.27 -4.61
CA THR A 54 6.87 -3.47 -4.27
C THR A 54 7.37 -4.10 -2.98
N GLY A 55 8.68 -4.33 -2.86
CA GLY A 55 9.30 -4.89 -1.66
C GLY A 55 9.04 -4.03 -0.42
N THR A 56 9.22 -2.72 -0.54
CA THR A 56 8.98 -1.77 0.56
C THR A 56 7.53 -1.82 1.06
N VAL A 57 6.57 -1.81 0.14
CA VAL A 57 5.14 -1.86 0.47
C VAL A 57 4.76 -3.19 1.10
N LEU A 58 5.26 -4.31 0.59
CA LEU A 58 5.01 -5.63 1.17
C LEU A 58 5.61 -5.73 2.58
N SER A 59 6.84 -5.26 2.80
CA SER A 59 7.46 -5.24 4.12
C SER A 59 6.63 -4.43 5.12
N ILE A 60 6.17 -3.23 4.75
CA ILE A 60 5.32 -2.40 5.62
C ILE A 60 4.03 -3.13 5.99
N ASN A 61 3.30 -3.68 5.00
CA ASN A 61 1.98 -4.28 5.25
C ASN A 61 2.09 -5.62 6.00
N ASN A 62 3.15 -6.40 5.77
CA ASN A 62 3.42 -7.60 6.55
C ASN A 62 3.82 -7.27 8.00
N ALA A 63 4.70 -6.28 8.19
CA ALA A 63 5.14 -5.88 9.51
C ALA A 63 3.99 -5.32 10.35
N LEU A 64 3.12 -4.49 9.76
CA LEU A 64 2.00 -3.85 10.47
C LEU A 64 0.72 -4.69 10.46
N GLY A 65 0.63 -5.73 9.63
CA GLY A 65 -0.54 -6.60 9.57
C GLY A 65 -1.75 -5.99 8.85
N TYR A 66 -1.53 -5.09 7.89
CA TYR A 66 -2.59 -4.51 7.07
C TYR A 66 -2.90 -5.42 5.87
N ASP A 67 -4.13 -5.95 5.83
CA ASP A 67 -4.61 -6.75 4.70
C ASP A 67 -5.22 -5.91 3.57
N PHE A 68 -5.56 -4.66 3.84
CA PHE A 68 -5.97 -3.68 2.84
C PHE A 68 -5.32 -2.37 3.25
N ASN A 69 -4.54 -1.75 2.36
CA ASN A 69 -3.88 -0.49 2.66
C ASN A 69 -3.56 0.28 1.38
N THR A 70 -3.38 1.58 1.52
CA THR A 70 -2.61 2.38 0.59
C THR A 70 -1.37 2.93 1.27
N VAL A 71 -0.23 2.78 0.58
CA VAL A 71 1.05 3.31 1.02
C VAL A 71 1.51 4.39 0.05
N GLU A 72 1.91 5.53 0.59
CA GLU A 72 2.53 6.63 -0.12
C GLU A 72 4.03 6.63 0.10
N LEU A 73 4.79 6.56 -0.99
CA LEU A 73 6.25 6.54 -0.98
C LEU A 73 6.79 7.75 -1.75
N ALA A 74 7.68 8.51 -1.11
CA ALA A 74 8.43 9.60 -1.71
C ALA A 74 9.87 9.15 -2.01
N MET A 75 10.33 9.32 -3.25
CA MET A 75 11.68 8.95 -3.65
C MET A 75 12.65 10.11 -3.44
N ARG A 76 13.69 9.90 -2.63
CA ARG A 76 14.80 10.85 -2.46
C ARG A 76 16.13 10.11 -2.50
N GLY A 77 17.00 10.48 -3.45
CA GLY A 77 18.31 9.83 -3.61
C GLY A 77 18.22 8.31 -3.86
N GLY A 78 17.18 7.85 -4.56
CA GLY A 78 16.94 6.43 -4.83
C GLY A 78 16.42 5.61 -3.63
N VAL A 79 16.07 6.27 -2.52
CA VAL A 79 15.49 5.65 -1.32
C VAL A 79 13.99 5.97 -1.24
N PRO A 80 13.12 4.96 -1.01
CA PRO A 80 11.70 5.19 -0.78
C PRO A 80 11.46 5.55 0.68
N TYR A 81 10.92 6.74 0.92
CA TYR A 81 10.48 7.20 2.23
C TYR A 81 8.96 7.02 2.36
N ALA A 82 8.52 6.31 3.40
CA ALA A 82 7.09 6.15 3.69
C ALA A 82 6.52 7.43 4.31
N ILE A 83 5.49 7.98 3.68
CA ILE A 83 4.87 9.26 4.08
C ILE A 83 3.52 9.05 4.75
N ASP A 84 2.63 8.33 4.08
CA ASP A 84 1.35 7.86 4.62
C ASP A 84 1.26 6.36 4.34
N PHE A 85 1.17 5.55 5.39
CA PHE A 85 1.21 4.09 5.27
C PHE A 85 0.20 3.42 6.19
N CYS A 86 -0.76 4.18 6.71
CA CYS A 86 -1.77 3.74 7.66
C CYS A 86 -3.18 4.08 7.14
N ASN A 87 -3.46 3.74 5.87
CA ASN A 87 -4.72 4.05 5.20
C ASN A 87 -5.47 2.76 4.80
N PRO A 88 -6.15 2.08 5.74
CA PRO A 88 -6.80 0.80 5.50
C PRO A 88 -8.15 0.88 4.77
N ALA A 89 -8.60 2.09 4.43
CA ALA A 89 -9.84 2.33 3.70
C ALA A 89 -9.60 3.42 2.66
N PRO A 90 -8.79 3.14 1.63
CA PRO A 90 -8.35 4.18 0.73
C PRO A 90 -9.46 4.63 -0.23
N ASP A 91 -9.35 5.88 -0.69
CA ASP A 91 -10.22 6.41 -1.74
C ASP A 91 -10.02 5.62 -3.04
N ALA A 92 -11.12 5.12 -3.59
CA ALA A 92 -11.18 4.37 -4.83
C ALA A 92 -12.30 4.89 -5.75
N ASP A 93 -12.77 6.14 -5.60
CA ASP A 93 -13.78 6.69 -6.52
C ASP A 93 -13.21 6.77 -7.95
N VAL A 94 -13.91 6.20 -8.93
CA VAL A 94 -13.51 6.19 -10.34
C VAL A 94 -13.19 7.58 -10.91
N LYS A 95 -13.86 8.63 -10.43
CA LYS A 95 -13.60 10.02 -10.84
C LYS A 95 -12.33 10.60 -10.22
N SER A 96 -11.86 10.00 -9.13
CA SER A 96 -10.63 10.36 -8.43
C SER A 96 -9.46 9.58 -9.03
N VAL A 97 -9.52 8.24 -8.97
CA VAL A 97 -8.39 7.36 -9.32
C VAL A 97 -8.27 7.08 -10.81
N GLY A 98 -9.33 7.32 -11.60
CA GLY A 98 -9.39 6.93 -13.01
C GLY A 98 -9.79 5.48 -13.22
N LYS A 99 -10.15 5.15 -14.47
CA LYS A 99 -10.78 3.87 -14.82
C LYS A 99 -9.89 2.66 -14.52
N ASP A 100 -8.64 2.66 -14.97
CA ASP A 100 -7.77 1.49 -14.88
C ASP A 100 -7.45 1.13 -13.42
N ASN A 101 -7.21 2.16 -12.59
CA ASN A 101 -6.98 1.98 -11.16
C ASN A 101 -8.24 1.50 -10.44
N PHE A 102 -9.41 1.98 -10.86
CA PHE A 102 -10.71 1.54 -10.34
C PHE A 102 -11.01 0.08 -10.69
N GLU A 103 -10.79 -0.33 -11.93
CA GLU A 103 -11.01 -1.72 -12.35
C GLU A 103 -10.07 -2.67 -11.60
N TRP A 104 -8.79 -2.30 -11.47
CA TRP A 104 -7.82 -3.08 -10.73
C TRP A 104 -8.22 -3.30 -9.26
N ILE A 105 -8.61 -2.22 -8.55
CA ILE A 105 -8.91 -2.32 -7.11
C ILE A 105 -10.17 -3.14 -6.85
N ILE A 106 -11.17 -3.07 -7.73
CA ILE A 106 -12.39 -3.89 -7.65
C ILE A 106 -12.05 -5.37 -7.80
N ASP A 107 -11.28 -5.72 -8.83
CA ASP A 107 -10.89 -7.11 -9.09
C ASP A 107 -10.01 -7.68 -7.97
N ALA A 108 -9.02 -6.91 -7.51
CA ALA A 108 -8.15 -7.31 -6.41
C ALA A 108 -8.93 -7.50 -5.10
N ALA A 109 -9.84 -6.57 -4.77
CA ALA A 109 -10.68 -6.68 -3.57
C ALA A 109 -11.64 -7.87 -3.62
N ALA A 110 -12.27 -8.13 -4.77
CA ALA A 110 -13.14 -9.28 -4.96
C ALA A 110 -12.37 -10.60 -4.81
N ASN A 111 -11.19 -10.70 -5.44
CA ASN A 111 -10.34 -11.89 -5.34
C ASN A 111 -9.84 -12.11 -3.90
N MET A 112 -9.42 -11.05 -3.20
CA MET A 112 -9.07 -11.10 -1.79
C MET A 112 -10.22 -11.62 -0.93
N ALA A 113 -11.43 -11.08 -1.10
CA ALA A 113 -12.60 -11.52 -0.34
C ALA A 113 -12.91 -13.01 -0.56
N ILE A 114 -12.81 -13.50 -1.80
CA ILE A 114 -12.98 -14.91 -2.13
C ILE A 114 -11.89 -15.77 -1.46
N ARG A 115 -10.62 -15.37 -1.52
CA ARG A 115 -9.51 -16.10 -0.87
C ARG A 115 -9.73 -16.19 0.63
N ARG A 116 -10.05 -15.07 1.29
CA ARG A 116 -10.31 -15.00 2.72
C ARG A 116 -11.52 -15.84 3.14
N ALA A 117 -12.60 -15.83 2.36
CA ALA A 117 -13.76 -16.68 2.61
C ALA A 117 -13.42 -18.17 2.52
N LYS A 118 -12.62 -18.58 1.54
CA LYS A 118 -12.16 -19.98 1.39
C LYS A 118 -11.20 -20.44 2.48
N GLN A 119 -10.38 -19.52 3.01
CA GLN A 119 -9.41 -19.80 4.07
C GLN A 119 -10.00 -19.67 5.48
N HIS A 120 -11.25 -19.22 5.61
CA HIS A 120 -11.86 -18.98 6.90
C HIS A 120 -11.97 -20.27 7.72
N ILE A 121 -11.44 -20.22 8.95
CA ILE A 121 -11.55 -21.31 9.92
C ILE A 121 -12.58 -20.90 10.99
N PRO A 122 -13.72 -21.63 11.11
CA PRO A 122 -14.72 -21.34 12.12
C PRO A 122 -14.15 -21.40 13.54
N ASN A 123 -14.67 -20.54 14.42
CA ASN A 123 -14.29 -20.45 15.83
C ASN A 123 -12.80 -20.13 16.09
N GLN A 124 -12.09 -19.56 15.11
CA GLN A 124 -10.72 -19.07 15.27
C GLN A 124 -10.61 -17.59 14.92
N ASN A 125 -9.57 -16.95 15.45
CA ASN A 125 -9.19 -15.62 15.00
C ASN A 125 -8.54 -15.72 13.62
N ASN A 126 -9.21 -15.18 12.60
CA ASN A 126 -8.71 -15.14 11.21
C ASN A 126 -8.04 -13.80 10.86
N LEU A 127 -7.87 -12.90 11.84
CA LEU A 127 -7.25 -11.60 11.64
C LEU A 127 -5.73 -11.73 11.59
N THR A 128 -5.14 -11.09 10.59
CA THR A 128 -3.68 -11.06 10.40
C THR A 128 -2.95 -10.28 11.48
N TRP A 129 -3.55 -9.17 11.96
CA TRP A 129 -2.94 -8.24 12.92
C TRP A 129 -2.48 -8.91 14.23
N GLY A 130 -3.01 -10.09 14.56
CA GLY A 130 -2.61 -10.86 15.74
C GLY A 130 -1.11 -11.17 15.79
N SER A 131 -0.47 -11.42 14.63
CA SER A 131 0.97 -11.69 14.56
C SER A 131 1.80 -10.48 15.00
N PHE A 132 1.47 -9.29 14.51
CA PHE A 132 2.13 -8.04 14.89
C PHE A 132 2.07 -7.80 16.41
N ILE A 133 0.87 -7.89 17.00
CA ILE A 133 0.68 -7.69 18.45
C ILE A 133 1.43 -8.73 19.26
N THR A 134 1.39 -9.99 18.84
CA THR A 134 2.05 -11.09 19.57
C THR A 134 3.56 -10.95 19.55
N GLN A 135 4.16 -10.65 18.39
CA GLN A 135 5.60 -10.42 18.27
C GLN A 135 6.04 -9.22 19.09
N PHE A 136 5.31 -8.09 18.99
CA PHE A 136 5.60 -6.88 19.77
C PHE A 136 5.54 -7.15 21.28
N ALA A 137 4.47 -7.80 21.77
CA ALA A 137 4.30 -8.11 23.19
C ALA A 137 5.40 -9.05 23.74
N LYS A 138 6.01 -9.87 22.88
CA LYS A 138 7.11 -10.78 23.23
C LYS A 138 8.50 -10.18 23.04
N ASN A 139 8.60 -8.93 22.58
CA ASN A 139 9.86 -8.31 22.18
C ASN A 139 10.63 -9.13 21.12
N GLU A 140 9.89 -9.81 20.24
CA GLU A 140 10.44 -10.50 19.07
C GLU A 140 10.57 -9.50 17.91
N GLY A 141 11.56 -9.71 17.04
CA GLY A 141 11.68 -8.91 15.81
C GLY A 141 10.47 -9.12 14.90
N LEU A 142 10.01 -8.05 14.24
CA LEU A 142 9.00 -8.17 13.19
C LEU A 142 9.59 -8.98 12.04
N ALA A 143 8.93 -10.07 11.66
CA ALA A 143 9.36 -10.87 10.52
C ALA A 143 9.26 -10.02 9.24
N VAL A 144 10.40 -9.71 8.63
CA VAL A 144 10.53 -8.94 7.38
C VAL A 144 10.48 -9.87 6.17
#